data_AF-A0A1C5T4F6-F1
#
_entry.id   AF-A0A1C5T4F6-F1
#
_cell.length_a   1.000
_cell.length_b   1.000
_cell.length_c   1.000
_cell.angle_alpha   90.00
_cell.angle_beta   90.00
_cell.angle_gamma   90.00
#
_symmetry.space_group_name_H-M   'P 1'
#
loop_
_entity.id
_entity.type
_entity.pdbx_description
1 polymer ?
#
loop_
_entity_poly.entity_id
_entity_poly.type
_entity_poly.pdbx_seq_one_letter_code
_entity_poly.pdbx_strand_id
1 'polypeptide(L)'
;MANHEIELQVAPMSDETMDYLDTLFSVCKRFNTDYYHATQKERDFIDAVASHEYQLKKAREKGQQRASVPPFLGIVRSERSDHMPA
;
A
#
# COMPACT_ATOMS: atom_id res chain seq x y z
N MET A 1 10.58 -30.48 -35.05
CA MET A 1 10.81 -29.61 -33.88
C MET A 1 9.43 -29.14 -33.44
N ALA A 2 8.96 -29.55 -32.26
CA ALA A 2 7.60 -29.27 -31.83
C ALA A 2 7.44 -27.78 -31.52
N ASN A 3 6.51 -27.11 -32.20
CA ASN A 3 6.07 -25.77 -31.85
C ASN A 3 5.35 -25.87 -30.50
N HIS A 4 6.06 -25.49 -29.43
CA HIS A 4 5.43 -25.30 -28.13
C HIS A 4 4.71 -23.95 -28.21
N GLU A 5 3.42 -23.98 -28.57
CA GLU A 5 2.54 -22.82 -28.44
C GLU A 5 2.52 -22.44 -26.95
N ILE A 6 3.20 -21.35 -26.59
CA ILE A 6 3.17 -20.81 -25.24
C ILE A 6 1.81 -20.12 -25.10
N GLU A 7 0.85 -20.81 -24.53
CA GLU A 7 -0.44 -20.24 -24.16
C GLU A 7 -0.24 -19.31 -22.96
N LEU A 8 -0.53 -18.02 -23.13
CA LEU A 8 -0.39 -17.01 -22.06
C LEU A 8 -1.40 -17.30 -20.95
N GLN A 9 -0.95 -17.90 -19.85
CA GLN A 9 -1.77 -18.11 -18.66
C GLN A 9 -1.76 -16.84 -17.81
N VAL A 10 -2.91 -16.16 -17.72
CA VAL A 10 -3.12 -15.04 -16.80
C VAL A 10 -3.75 -15.57 -15.52
N ALA A 11 -2.95 -15.67 -14.45
CA ALA A 11 -3.47 -16.01 -13.13
C ALA A 11 -4.19 -14.80 -12.50
N PRO A 12 -5.30 -15.01 -11.78
CA PRO A 12 -5.93 -13.92 -11.03
C PRO A 12 -4.98 -13.42 -9.94
N MET A 13 -4.97 -12.10 -9.71
CA MET A 13 -4.26 -11.54 -8.55
C MET A 13 -4.93 -11.97 -7.25
N SER A 14 -4.15 -12.06 -6.17
CA SER A 14 -4.71 -12.28 -4.84
C SER A 14 -5.56 -11.10 -4.38
N ASP A 15 -6.57 -11.37 -3.54
CA ASP A 15 -7.40 -10.34 -2.91
C ASP A 15 -6.55 -9.33 -2.13
N GLU A 16 -5.47 -9.79 -1.49
CA GLU A 16 -4.54 -8.92 -0.76
C GLU A 16 -3.84 -7.92 -1.68
N THR A 17 -3.40 -8.38 -2.86
CA THR A 17 -2.78 -7.54 -3.88
C THR A 17 -3.77 -6.51 -4.41
N MET A 18 -5.00 -6.94 -4.72
CA MET A 18 -6.05 -6.04 -5.20
C MET A 18 -6.38 -4.97 -4.16
N ASP A 19 -6.52 -5.34 -2.89
CA ASP A 19 -6.81 -4.42 -1.79
C ASP A 19 -5.68 -3.40 -1.56
N TYR A 20 -4.42 -3.83 -1.74
CA TYR A 20 -3.27 -2.91 -1.71
C TYR A 20 -3.30 -1.94 -2.89
N LEU A 21 -3.57 -2.43 -4.11
CA LEU A 21 -3.66 -1.60 -5.31
C LEU A 21 -4.75 -0.55 -5.20
N ASP A 22 -5.91 -0.89 -4.63
CA ASP A 22 -6.98 0.08 -4.35
C ASP A 22 -6.49 1.21 -3.42
N THR A 23 -5.72 0.86 -2.40
CA THR A 23 -5.11 1.85 -1.49
C THR A 23 -4.11 2.73 -2.23
N LEU A 24 -3.22 2.13 -3.02
CA LEU A 24 -2.23 2.84 -3.84
C LEU A 24 -2.89 3.83 -4.81
N PHE A 25 -3.90 3.39 -5.57
CA PHE A 25 -4.60 4.26 -6.52
C PHE A 25 -5.38 5.38 -5.83
N SER A 26 -5.95 5.12 -4.65
CA SER A 26 -6.57 6.16 -3.82
C SER A 26 -5.56 7.24 -3.41
N VAL A 27 -4.35 6.84 -3.01
CA VAL A 27 -3.25 7.76 -2.68
C VAL A 27 -2.82 8.55 -3.92
N CYS A 28 -2.59 7.88 -5.06
CA CYS A 28 -2.25 8.55 -6.33
C CYS A 28 -3.27 9.62 -6.70
N LYS A 29 -4.58 9.31 -6.59
CA LYS A 29 -5.66 10.27 -6.84
C LYS A 29 -5.62 11.45 -5.87
N ARG A 30 -5.39 11.21 -4.58
CA ARG A 30 -5.35 12.26 -3.55
C ARG A 30 -4.19 13.23 -3.75
N PHE A 31 -3.05 12.75 -4.25
CA PHE A 31 -1.87 13.58 -4.52
C PHE A 31 -1.77 14.05 -5.98
N ASN A 32 -2.77 13.74 -6.81
CA ASN A 32 -2.78 14.05 -8.24
C ASN A 32 -1.50 13.57 -8.96
N THR A 33 -1.05 12.36 -8.63
CA THR A 33 0.18 11.77 -9.16
C THR A 33 -0.17 10.64 -10.12
N ASP A 34 0.28 10.75 -11.36
CA ASP A 34 0.31 9.62 -12.28
C ASP A 34 1.51 8.74 -11.94
N TYR A 35 1.26 7.64 -11.25
CA TYR A 35 2.29 6.75 -10.72
C TYR A 35 3.29 6.27 -11.79
N TYR A 36 2.82 6.00 -13.01
CA TYR A 36 3.67 5.46 -14.08
C TYR A 36 4.58 6.51 -14.70
N HIS A 37 4.12 7.77 -14.73
CA HIS A 37 4.88 8.90 -15.30
C HIS A 37 5.61 9.73 -14.23
N ALA A 38 5.40 9.43 -12.95
CA ALA A 38 6.04 10.10 -11.83
C ALA A 38 7.57 9.91 -11.82
N THR A 39 8.26 10.87 -11.22
CA THR A 39 9.69 10.72 -10.89
C THR A 39 9.88 9.65 -9.82
N GLN A 40 11.12 9.12 -9.68
CA GLN A 40 11.39 8.11 -8.65
C GLN A 40 11.06 8.63 -7.25
N LYS A 41 11.43 9.87 -6.95
CA LYS A 41 11.17 10.51 -5.65
C LYS A 41 9.67 10.62 -5.35
N GLU A 42 8.86 10.93 -6.36
CA GLU A 42 7.40 10.98 -6.22
C GLU A 42 6.82 9.58 -5.98
N ARG A 43 7.29 8.57 -6.73
CA ARG A 43 6.90 7.17 -6.49
C ARG A 43 7.25 6.71 -5.08
N ASP A 44 8.49 6.95 -4.63
CA ASP A 44 8.92 6.58 -3.28
C ASP A 44 8.03 7.20 -2.20
N PHE A 45 7.61 8.46 -2.40
CA PHE A 45 6.67 9.13 -1.49
C PHE A 45 5.29 8.48 -1.53
N ILE A 46 4.73 8.25 -2.72
CA ILE A 46 3.43 7.61 -2.89
C ILE A 46 3.41 6.20 -2.29
N ASP A 47 4.45 5.40 -2.52
CA ASP A 47 4.61 4.05 -1.99
C ASP A 47 4.70 4.05 -0.46
N ALA A 48 5.46 4.98 0.11
CA ALA A 48 5.56 5.11 1.56
C ALA A 48 4.20 5.46 2.19
N VAL A 49 3.43 6.36 1.58
CA VAL A 49 2.11 6.74 2.07
C VAL A 49 1.12 5.59 1.91
N ALA A 50 1.06 4.96 0.75
CA ALA A 50 0.17 3.83 0.48
C ALA A 50 0.46 2.64 1.40
N SER A 51 1.73 2.30 1.59
CA SER A 51 2.16 1.23 2.51
C SER A 51 1.70 1.50 3.93
N HIS A 52 1.91 2.72 4.43
CA HIS A 52 1.53 3.08 5.80
C HIS A 52 0.00 3.10 5.99
N GLU A 53 -0.76 3.65 5.04
CA GLU A 53 -2.23 3.64 5.10
C GLU A 53 -2.80 2.23 5.00
N TYR A 54 -2.23 1.38 4.15
CA TYR A 54 -2.63 0.00 4.03
C TYR A 54 -2.38 -0.78 5.33
N GLN A 55 -1.21 -0.61 5.96
CA GLN A 55 -0.90 -1.23 7.24
C GLN A 55 -1.85 -0.76 8.35
N LEU A 56 -2.18 0.53 8.40
CA LEU A 56 -3.18 1.06 9.32
C LEU A 56 -4.57 0.44 9.07
N LYS A 57 -5.00 0.36 7.80
CA LYS A 57 -6.26 -0.31 7.43
C LYS A 57 -6.28 -1.76 7.92
N LYS A 58 -5.21 -2.54 7.68
CA LYS A 58 -5.11 -3.93 8.14
C LYS A 58 -5.08 -4.06 9.66
N ALA A 59 -4.38 -3.16 10.35
CA ALA A 59 -4.38 -3.13 11.80
C ALA A 59 -5.79 -2.84 12.35
N ARG A 60 -6.52 -1.92 11.72
CA ARG A 60 -7.91 -1.58 12.09
C ARG A 60 -8.87 -2.74 11.88
N GLU A 61 -8.77 -3.44 10.76
CA GLU A 61 -9.55 -4.66 10.48
C GLU A 61 -9.32 -5.74 11.54
N LYS A 62 -8.13 -5.79 12.13
CA LYS A 62 -7.75 -6.70 13.23
C LYS A 62 -8.05 -6.15 14.62
N GLY A 63 -8.64 -4.96 14.74
CA GLY A 63 -8.91 -4.30 16.03
C GLY A 63 -7.67 -3.88 16.81
N GLN A 64 -6.55 -3.65 16.12
CA GLN A 64 -5.28 -3.29 16.75
C GLN A 64 -5.16 -1.77 16.96
N GLN A 65 -4.27 -1.39 17.88
CA GLN A 65 -3.89 0.00 18.14
C GLN A 65 -2.86 0.47 17.10
N ARG A 66 -2.75 1.79 16.89
CA ARG A 66 -1.77 2.39 15.97
C ARG A 66 -0.33 2.01 16.27
N ALA A 67 -0.03 1.73 17.53
CA ALA A 67 1.28 1.23 17.96
C ALA A 67 1.74 -0.03 17.20
N SER A 68 0.82 -0.87 16.69
CA SER A 68 1.18 -2.09 15.95
C SER A 68 1.74 -1.82 14.55
N VAL A 69 1.52 -0.63 14.01
CA VAL A 69 2.01 -0.21 12.69
C VAL A 69 3.23 0.68 12.90
N PRO A 70 4.36 0.47 12.20
CA PRO A 70 5.52 1.37 12.30
C PRO A 70 5.15 2.84 12.01
N PRO A 71 5.83 3.82 12.64
CA PRO A 71 5.58 5.23 12.34
C PRO A 71 5.95 5.59 10.89
N PHE A 72 5.17 6.48 10.29
CA PHE A 72 5.44 6.99 8.95
C PHE A 72 6.81 7.67 8.87
N LEU A 73 7.69 7.14 8.01
CA LEU A 73 9.05 7.64 7.78
C LEU A 73 9.86 7.89 9.08
N GLY A 74 9.64 7.09 10.12
CA GLY A 74 10.34 7.22 11.40
C GLY A 74 9.93 8.43 12.25
N ILE A 75 8.85 9.12 11.89
CA ILE A 75 8.31 10.24 12.67
C ILE A 75 7.68 9.69 13.95
N VAL A 76 8.29 10.02 15.10
CA VAL A 76 7.84 9.56 16.41
C VAL A 76 6.38 9.99 16.66
N ARG A 77 5.55 9.03 17.07
CA ARG A 77 4.17 9.29 17.50
C ARG A 77 4.15 9.70 18.97
N SER A 78 3.15 10.47 19.34
CA SER A 78 2.88 10.71 20.76
C SER A 78 2.28 9.46 21.40
N GLU A 79 2.50 9.27 22.70
CA GLU A 79 1.89 8.18 23.47
C GLU A 79 0.36 8.15 23.31
N ARG A 80 -0.26 9.33 23.31
CA ARG A 80 -1.70 9.47 23.02
C ARG A 80 -2.08 8.87 21.68
N SER A 81 -1.27 9.08 20.64
CA SER A 81 -1.54 8.55 19.31
C SER A 81 -1.33 7.04 19.22
N ASP A 82 -0.38 6.48 19.97
CA ASP A 82 -0.10 5.05 19.94
C ASP A 82 -1.28 4.22 20.48
N HIS A 83 -1.99 4.73 21.47
CA HIS A 83 -3.16 4.07 22.07
C HIS A 83 -4.48 4.32 21.31
N MET A 84 -4.47 5.13 20.26
CA MET A 84 -5.66 5.26 19.41
C MET A 84 -5.85 3.98 18.58
N PRO A 85 -7.10 3.61 18.26
CA PRO A 85 -7.36 2.58 17.26
C PRO A 85 -6.71 2.97 15.92
N ALA A 86 -6.21 1.96 15.21
CA ALA A 86 -5.63 2.13 13.89
C ALA A 86 -6.59 2.84 12.91
#